data_AF-A0A453IY93-F1
#
_entry.id   AF-A0A453IY93-F1
#
_cell.length_a   1.000
_cell.length_b   1.000
_cell.length_c   1.000
_cell.angle_alpha   90.00
_cell.angle_beta   90.00
_cell.angle_gamma   90.00
#
_symmetry.space_group_name_H-M   'P 1'
#
loop_
_entity.id
_entity.type
_entity.pdbx_description
1 polymer ?
#
loop_
_entity_poly.entity_id
_entity_poly.type
_entity_poly.pdbx_seq_one_letter_code
_entity_poly.pdbx_strand_id
1 'polypeptide(L)'
;MVHTQFKWSWYHVPTFAPYKVECVFYPLILASGGHAQTTKTALVVLQSLTPNAQSVFRVLAEYQLANEKEEGMPVSSLYTKCRERFLVSSQVTLNSHLTEFKDHDLIKIKKHSDGQDCLHIPLVPDALGKLLQELA
;
A
#
# COMPACT_ATOMS: atom_id res chain seq x y z
N MET A 1 29.75 -8.80 -2.06
CA MET A 1 30.50 -10.07 -2.16
C MET A 1 29.55 -11.26 -2.38
N VAL A 2 28.76 -11.27 -3.46
CA VAL A 2 27.82 -12.39 -3.74
C VAL A 2 28.41 -13.37 -4.76
N HIS A 3 29.30 -12.88 -5.63
CA HIS A 3 29.95 -13.66 -6.69
C HIS A 3 31.02 -14.64 -6.17
N THR A 4 31.44 -14.52 -4.91
CA THR A 4 32.45 -15.40 -4.29
C THR A 4 31.84 -16.53 -3.44
N GLN A 5 30.59 -16.38 -3.00
CA GLN A 5 29.90 -17.39 -2.18
C GLN A 5 29.27 -18.50 -3.03
N PHE A 6 28.83 -18.15 -4.24
CA PHE A 6 28.18 -19.08 -5.15
C PHE A 6 29.08 -19.36 -6.36
N LYS A 7 29.39 -20.64 -6.59
CA LYS A 7 30.11 -21.11 -7.78
C LYS A 7 29.17 -21.19 -8.98
N TRP A 8 28.80 -20.02 -9.52
CA TRP A 8 27.91 -19.93 -10.68
C TRP A 8 28.54 -20.54 -11.94
N SER A 9 27.76 -21.34 -12.67
CA SER A 9 28.07 -21.79 -14.03
C SER A 9 26.88 -21.44 -14.92
N TRP A 10 27.10 -20.62 -15.95
CA TRP A 10 26.03 -20.12 -16.82
C TRP A 10 25.85 -21.04 -18.02
N TYR A 11 24.61 -21.44 -18.26
CA TYR A 11 24.24 -22.26 -19.41
C TYR A 11 23.12 -21.56 -20.20
N HIS A 12 23.21 -21.63 -21.52
CA HIS A 12 22.20 -21.05 -22.41
C HIS A 12 21.11 -22.09 -22.68
N VAL A 13 19.92 -21.87 -22.11
CA VAL A 13 18.76 -22.77 -22.25
C VAL A 13 17.53 -21.96 -22.66
N PRO A 14 17.40 -21.55 -23.93
CA PRO A 14 16.25 -20.79 -24.40
C PRO A 14 15.05 -21.72 -24.61
N THR A 15 14.15 -21.75 -23.64
CA THR A 15 12.86 -22.44 -23.79
C THR A 15 11.80 -21.47 -24.30
N PHE A 16 11.04 -21.85 -25.33
CA PHE A 16 9.86 -21.10 -25.80
C PHE A 16 8.59 -21.38 -24.95
N ALA A 17 8.76 -21.99 -23.77
CA ALA A 17 7.65 -22.28 -22.88
C ALA A 17 7.02 -20.98 -22.33
N PRO A 18 5.69 -20.90 -22.20
CA PRO A 18 5.04 -19.71 -21.69
C PRO A 18 5.26 -19.58 -20.17
N TYR A 19 5.63 -18.37 -19.73
CA TYR A 19 5.89 -18.01 -18.32
C TYR A 19 4.60 -17.84 -17.50
N LYS A 20 3.72 -18.84 -17.53
CA LYS A 20 2.40 -18.75 -16.89
C LYS A 20 2.49 -18.66 -15.38
N VAL A 21 3.42 -19.38 -14.75
CA VAL A 21 3.54 -19.45 -13.29
C VAL A 21 4.26 -18.25 -12.71
N GLU A 22 5.22 -17.70 -13.46
CA GLU A 22 5.99 -16.52 -13.08
C GLU A 22 5.16 -15.24 -13.26
N CYS A 23 4.36 -15.15 -14.31
CA CYS A 23 3.52 -13.98 -14.57
C CYS A 23 2.31 -13.83 -13.63
N VAL A 24 1.97 -14.82 -12.80
CA VAL A 24 0.88 -14.69 -11.81
C VAL A 24 1.17 -13.59 -10.78
N PHE A 25 2.45 -13.37 -10.47
CA PHE A 25 2.88 -12.42 -9.44
C PHE A 25 3.21 -11.03 -9.99
N TYR A 26 3.18 -10.85 -11.32
CA TYR A 26 3.45 -9.57 -11.95
C TYR A 26 2.14 -8.90 -12.34
N PRO A 27 1.96 -7.60 -12.00
CA PRO A 27 0.83 -6.85 -12.50
C PRO A 27 0.98 -6.68 -14.02
N LEU A 28 0.21 -7.43 -14.79
CA LEU A 28 0.11 -7.22 -16.23
C LEU A 28 -0.84 -6.03 -16.47
N ILE A 29 -0.34 -4.98 -17.13
CA ILE A 29 -1.10 -3.74 -17.42
C ILE A 29 -2.43 -4.03 -18.14
N LEU A 30 -2.47 -5.08 -18.96
CA LEU A 30 -3.64 -5.47 -19.77
C LEU A 30 -4.60 -6.44 -19.08
N ALA A 31 -4.23 -7.00 -17.92
CA ALA A 31 -5.08 -7.92 -17.18
C ALA A 31 -6.05 -7.12 -16.30
N SER A 32 -7.12 -6.58 -16.88
CA SER A 32 -8.19 -5.87 -16.17
C SER A 32 -9.06 -6.79 -15.27
N GLY A 33 -8.52 -7.90 -14.76
CA GLY A 33 -9.30 -8.94 -14.08
C GLY A 33 -8.54 -9.58 -12.92
N GLY A 34 -8.51 -8.91 -11.78
CA GLY A 34 -8.03 -9.52 -10.53
C GLY A 34 -7.66 -8.51 -9.46
N HIS A 35 -8.67 -7.97 -8.77
CA HIS A 35 -8.56 -6.96 -7.70
C HIS A 35 -7.92 -7.47 -6.39
N ALA A 36 -6.93 -8.36 -6.46
CA ALA A 36 -6.13 -8.73 -5.30
C ALA A 36 -4.85 -7.90 -5.36
N GLN A 37 -4.84 -6.76 -4.66
CA GLN A 37 -3.59 -6.02 -4.43
C GLN A 37 -2.59 -6.96 -3.78
N THR A 38 -1.59 -7.36 -4.57
CA THR A 38 -0.47 -8.12 -4.04
C THR A 38 0.38 -7.14 -3.25
N THR A 39 0.88 -7.55 -2.09
CA THR A 39 1.77 -6.72 -1.26
C THR A 39 2.88 -6.05 -2.07
N LYS A 40 3.45 -6.76 -3.05
CA LYS A 40 4.47 -6.22 -3.96
C LYS A 40 3.99 -5.06 -4.83
N THR A 41 2.74 -5.08 -5.31
CA THR A 41 2.19 -3.96 -6.08
C THR A 41 1.94 -2.76 -5.19
N ALA A 42 1.44 -2.98 -3.97
CA ALA A 42 1.31 -1.93 -2.97
C ALA A 42 2.67 -1.30 -2.61
N LEU A 43 3.76 -2.10 -2.50
CA LEU A 43 5.12 -1.57 -2.28
C LEU A 43 5.58 -0.66 -3.41
N VAL A 44 5.45 -1.09 -4.67
CA VAL A 44 5.89 -0.32 -5.83
C VAL A 44 5.13 1.02 -5.92
N VAL A 45 3.82 0.99 -5.66
CA VAL A 45 3.01 2.20 -5.59
C VAL A 45 3.46 3.09 -4.43
N LEU A 46 3.59 2.56 -3.22
CA LEU A 46 4.02 3.33 -2.04
C LEU A 46 5.42 3.94 -2.20
N GLN A 47 6.34 3.25 -2.88
CA GLN A 47 7.67 3.77 -3.23
C GLN A 47 7.62 4.93 -4.24
N SER A 48 6.57 4.98 -5.08
CA SER A 48 6.35 6.06 -6.05
C SER A 48 5.71 7.30 -5.42
N LEU A 49 5.09 7.15 -4.24
CA LEU A 49 4.48 8.25 -3.50
C LEU A 49 5.51 9.15 -2.80
N THR A 50 5.10 10.38 -2.53
CA THR A 50 5.92 11.33 -1.75
C THR A 50 6.16 10.83 -0.32
N PRO A 51 7.31 11.15 0.31
CA PRO A 51 7.63 10.71 1.67
C PRO A 51 6.61 11.18 2.73
N ASN A 52 5.98 12.34 2.49
CA ASN A 52 4.89 12.84 3.33
C ASN A 52 3.65 11.95 3.21
N ALA A 53 3.28 11.54 1.99
CA ALA A 53 2.16 10.63 1.77
C ALA A 53 2.45 9.23 2.36
N GLN A 54 3.67 8.72 2.22
CA GLN A 54 4.10 7.48 2.89
C GLN A 54 3.95 7.57 4.41
N SER A 55 4.29 8.71 5.00
CA SER A 55 4.15 8.95 6.45
C SER A 55 2.68 9.06 6.88
N VAL A 56 1.81 9.66 6.07
CA VAL A 56 0.35 9.67 6.30
C VAL A 56 -0.22 8.25 6.24
N PHE A 57 0.20 7.46 5.24
CA PHE A 57 -0.18 6.05 5.13
C PHE A 57 0.28 5.24 6.35
N ARG A 58 1.49 5.49 6.86
CA ARG A 58 2.02 4.87 8.08
C ARG A 58 1.16 5.17 9.31
N VAL A 59 0.74 6.43 9.50
CA VAL A 59 -0.15 6.82 10.62
C VAL A 59 -1.49 6.09 10.54
N LEU A 60 -2.04 5.95 9.33
CA LEU A 60 -3.31 5.26 9.11
C LEU A 60 -3.17 3.76 9.36
N ALA A 61 -2.07 3.16 8.91
CA ALA A 61 -1.70 1.78 9.14
C ALA A 61 -1.49 1.45 10.63
N GLU A 62 -0.75 2.27 11.37
CA GLU A 62 -0.56 2.15 12.84
C GLU A 62 -1.90 2.18 13.58
N TYR A 63 -2.81 3.08 13.17
CA TYR A 63 -4.13 3.19 13.78
C TYR A 63 -5.00 1.96 13.51
N GLN A 64 -4.95 1.42 12.29
CA GLN A 64 -5.69 0.22 11.90
C GLN A 64 -5.20 -1.02 12.67
N LEU A 65 -3.89 -1.14 12.89
CA LEU A 65 -3.30 -2.22 13.69
C LEU A 65 -3.65 -2.10 15.18
N ALA A 66 -3.72 -0.88 15.71
CA ALA A 66 -4.09 -0.65 17.11
C ALA A 66 -5.59 -0.88 17.37
N ASN A 67 -6.44 -0.70 16.36
CA ASN A 67 -7.90 -0.79 16.47
C ASN A 67 -8.49 -1.87 15.53
N GLU A 68 -8.04 -3.12 15.66
CA GLU A 68 -8.55 -4.28 14.90
C GLU A 68 -10.08 -4.50 14.97
N LYS A 69 -10.77 -3.87 15.94
CA LYS A 69 -12.20 -4.05 16.19
C LYS A 69 -13.11 -2.92 15.68
N GLU A 70 -12.58 -1.76 15.31
CA GLU A 70 -13.38 -0.62 14.86
C GLU A 70 -13.26 -0.45 13.34
N GLU A 71 -14.39 -0.27 12.64
CA GLU A 71 -14.51 -0.23 11.17
C GLU A 71 -13.95 1.05 10.51
N GLY A 72 -12.72 1.40 10.85
CA GLY A 72 -11.94 2.43 10.15
C GLY A 72 -11.77 3.73 10.94
N MET A 73 -10.77 4.51 10.53
CA MET A 73 -10.44 5.78 11.16
C MET A 73 -11.28 6.92 10.58
N PRO A 74 -11.90 7.78 11.41
CA PRO A 74 -12.58 8.96 10.91
C PRO A 74 -11.57 9.96 10.32
N VAL A 75 -11.92 10.57 9.19
CA VAL A 75 -11.09 11.60 8.52
C VAL A 75 -10.67 12.72 9.48
N SER A 76 -11.56 13.09 10.42
CA SER A 76 -11.29 14.10 11.45
C SER A 76 -10.11 13.74 12.35
N SER A 77 -10.01 12.48 12.80
CA SER A 77 -8.90 12.03 13.65
C SER A 77 -7.59 11.89 12.86
N LEU A 78 -7.67 11.43 11.61
CA LEU A 78 -6.52 11.42 10.70
C LEU A 78 -5.98 12.84 10.52
N TYR A 79 -6.85 13.81 10.26
CA TYR A 79 -6.45 15.20 10.05
C TYR A 79 -5.73 15.77 11.27
N THR A 80 -6.26 15.55 12.48
CA THR A 80 -5.61 15.98 13.72
C THR A 80 -4.22 15.38 13.87
N LYS A 81 -4.07 14.05 13.69
CA LYS A 81 -2.75 13.37 13.78
C LYS A 81 -1.77 13.83 12.70
N CYS A 82 -2.24 14.04 11.47
CA CYS A 82 -1.41 14.54 10.38
C CYS A 82 -0.94 15.97 10.64
N ARG A 83 -1.78 16.81 11.26
CA ARG A 83 -1.44 18.18 11.62
C ARG A 83 -0.45 18.23 12.79
N GLU A 84 -0.62 17.37 13.80
CA GLU A 84 0.31 17.24 14.94
C GLU A 84 1.71 16.81 14.51
N ARG A 85 1.80 15.94 13.49
CA ARG A 85 3.07 15.48 12.91
C ARG A 85 3.61 16.36 11.78
N PHE A 86 2.97 17.51 11.51
CA PHE A 86 3.34 18.44 10.42
C PHE A 86 3.42 17.79 9.02
N LEU A 87 2.66 16.72 8.78
CA LEU A 87 2.69 15.97 7.51
C LEU A 87 1.91 16.67 6.39
N VAL A 88 0.93 17.50 6.75
CA VAL A 88 -0.02 18.11 5.83
C VAL A 88 -0.26 19.57 6.20
N SER A 89 -0.23 20.46 5.21
CA SER A 89 -0.41 21.91 5.40
C SER A 89 -1.87 22.35 5.41
N SER A 90 -2.76 21.66 4.71
CA SER A 90 -4.19 21.99 4.60
C SER A 90 -5.08 20.75 4.42
N GLN A 91 -6.38 20.87 4.74
CA GLN A 91 -7.37 19.84 4.45
C GLN A 91 -7.42 19.48 2.95
N VAL A 92 -7.14 20.45 2.07
CA VAL A 92 -7.12 20.24 0.61
C VAL A 92 -5.99 19.29 0.20
N THR A 93 -4.80 19.47 0.78
CA THR A 93 -3.66 18.57 0.54
C THR A 93 -3.94 17.17 1.09
N LEU A 94 -4.62 17.06 2.23
CA LEU A 94 -5.06 15.76 2.76
C LEU A 94 -6.01 15.07 1.78
N ASN A 95 -7.01 15.79 1.28
CA ASN A 95 -7.98 15.24 0.32
C ASN A 95 -7.31 14.79 -0.99
N SER A 96 -6.27 15.50 -1.45
CA SER A 96 -5.50 15.08 -2.62
C SER A 96 -4.80 13.74 -2.37
N HIS A 97 -4.15 13.58 -1.22
CA HIS A 97 -3.53 12.30 -0.84
C HIS A 97 -4.56 11.18 -0.65
N LEU A 98 -5.71 11.48 -0.05
CA LEU A 98 -6.80 10.51 0.09
C LEU A 98 -7.37 10.06 -1.27
N THR A 99 -7.45 10.98 -2.24
CA THR A 99 -7.89 10.67 -3.60
C THR A 99 -6.86 9.77 -4.29
N GLU A 100 -5.57 10.08 -4.15
CA GLU A 100 -4.48 9.26 -4.66
C GLU A 100 -4.49 7.83 -4.06
N PHE A 101 -4.69 7.71 -2.74
CA PHE A 101 -4.82 6.40 -2.09
C PHE A 101 -6.06 5.61 -2.57
N LYS A 102 -7.15 6.31 -2.92
CA LYS A 102 -8.36 5.70 -3.46
C LYS A 102 -8.16 5.25 -4.91
N ASP A 103 -7.54 6.08 -5.74
CA ASP A 103 -7.25 5.77 -7.14
C ASP A 103 -6.30 4.57 -7.27
N HIS A 104 -5.43 4.40 -6.28
CA HIS A 104 -4.56 3.24 -6.16
C HIS A 104 -5.17 2.07 -5.39
N ASP A 105 -6.48 2.06 -5.08
CA ASP A 105 -7.20 1.00 -4.32
C ASP A 105 -6.57 0.64 -2.95
N LEU A 106 -5.67 1.48 -2.41
CA LEU A 106 -4.98 1.25 -1.14
C LEU A 106 -5.91 1.46 0.06
N ILE A 107 -6.94 2.28 -0.10
CA ILE A 107 -7.91 2.61 0.95
C ILE A 107 -9.32 2.57 0.38
N LYS A 108 -10.24 1.93 1.11
CA LYS A 108 -11.68 2.03 0.88
C LYS A 108 -12.27 3.03 1.86
N ILE A 109 -12.90 4.07 1.32
CA ILE A 109 -13.65 5.04 2.11
C ILE A 109 -15.07 4.49 2.26
N LYS A 110 -15.45 4.08 3.48
CA LYS A 110 -16.84 3.75 3.81
C LYS A 110 -17.48 4.95 4.51
N LYS A 111 -18.60 5.42 3.96
CA LYS A 111 -19.47 6.39 4.65
C LYS A 111 -20.32 5.65 5.68
N HIS A 112 -20.10 5.93 6.96
CA HIS A 112 -20.94 5.38 8.02
C HIS A 112 -22.30 6.12 8.04
N SER A 113 -23.32 5.50 8.63
CA SER A 113 -24.68 6.08 8.77
C SER A 113 -24.72 7.39 9.57
N ASP A 114 -23.62 7.74 10.25
CA ASP A 114 -23.43 8.96 11.04
C ASP A 114 -22.84 10.13 10.23
N GLY A 115 -22.68 9.96 8.90
CA GLY A 115 -22.16 11.00 8.01
C GLY A 115 -20.64 11.22 8.08
N GLN A 116 -19.92 10.46 8.90
CA GLN A 116 -18.46 10.46 8.94
C GLN A 116 -17.87 9.49 7.92
N ASP A 117 -16.87 9.97 7.18
CA ASP A 117 -16.07 9.16 6.26
C ASP A 117 -15.05 8.36 7.09
N CYS A 118 -15.23 7.03 7.12
CA CYS A 118 -14.28 6.10 7.73
C CYS A 118 -13.35 5.52 6.66
N LEU A 119 -12.04 5.63 6.90
CA LEU A 119 -11.01 5.10 6.02
C LEU A 119 -10.61 3.70 6.47
N HIS A 120 -10.71 2.73 5.57
CA HIS A 120 -10.36 1.33 5.84
C HIS A 120 -9.38 0.80 4.80
N ILE A 121 -8.22 0.30 5.21
CA ILE A 121 -7.28 -0.39 4.31
C ILE A 121 -7.78 -1.84 4.11
N PRO A 122 -8.14 -2.27 2.88
CA PRO A 122 -8.59 -3.63 2.61
C PRO A 122 -7.41 -4.62 2.50
N LEU A 123 -6.46 -4.58 3.44
CA LEU A 123 -5.28 -5.43 3.46
C LEU A 123 -5.22 -6.24 4.76
N VAL A 124 -4.72 -7.47 4.68
CA VAL A 124 -4.49 -8.34 5.84
C VAL A 124 -3.51 -7.66 6.80
N PRO A 125 -3.77 -7.60 8.12
CA PRO A 125 -2.91 -6.91 9.08
C PRO A 125 -1.46 -7.44 9.10
N ASP A 126 -1.26 -8.75 8.89
CA ASP A 126 0.07 -9.37 8.76
C ASP A 126 0.85 -8.87 7.54
N ALA A 127 0.17 -8.68 6.41
CA ALA A 127 0.76 -8.13 5.20
C ALA A 127 1.12 -6.65 5.37
N LEU A 128 0.29 -5.90 6.09
CA LEU A 128 0.49 -4.48 6.38
C LEU A 128 1.74 -4.27 7.26
N GLY A 129 1.94 -5.12 8.28
CA GLY A 129 3.16 -5.09 9.10
C GLY A 129 4.44 -5.33 8.30
N LYS A 130 4.42 -6.31 7.38
CA LYS A 130 5.53 -6.57 6.45
C LYS A 130 5.79 -5.39 5.51
N LEU A 131 4.75 -4.73 5.00
CA LEU A 131 4.89 -3.54 4.16
C LEU A 131 5.57 -2.39 4.92
N LEU A 132 5.15 -2.13 6.16
CA LEU A 132 5.77 -1.08 6.97
C LEU A 132 7.24 -1.38 7.27
N GLN A 133 7.60 -2.65 7.45
CA GLN A 133 8.97 -3.06 7.68
C GLN A 133 9.85 -2.96 6.42
N GLU A 134 9.31 -3.20 5.23
CA GLU A 134 10.04 -3.02 3.96
C GLU A 134 10.12 -1.55 3.49
N LEU A 135 9.25 -0.68 4.02
CA LEU A 135 9.29 0.77 3.78
C LEU A 135 10.17 1.53 4.80
N ALA A 136 10.79 0.84 5.75
CA ALA A 136 11.71 1.41 6.75
C ALA A 136 13.16 1.34 6.27
#